data_AF-A0A963E9G6-F1
#
_entry.id   AF-A0A963E9G6-F1
#
_cell.length_a   1.000
_cell.length_b   1.000
_cell.length_c   1.000
_cell.angle_alpha   90.00
_cell.angle_beta   90.00
_cell.angle_gamma   90.00
#
_symmetry.space_group_name_H-M   'P 1'
#
loop_
_entity.id
_entity.type
_entity.pdbx_description
1 polymer ?
#
loop_
_entity_poly.entity_id
_entity_poly.type
_entity_poly.pdbx_seq_one_letter_code
_entity_poly.pdbx_strand_id
1 'polypeptide(L)'
;MKRIPLLTNEAGNVVRLEDVATVKIALQSPPSNMVVVNDEPAVVVAARIMRGQKIDNWSDGVNAVVKQFEQQLPSNLKVTQFFDQTEYTTLRLNSLRNSLLMGAIFVAAVLLVTLGYRAAIIVTLVLPLVLLTAVATLNYMDYALHQISIIGLIVALGLVVDNAIVIVSAMQRRIALGDNIVDAIEIVVRHYWV
;
A
#
# COMPACT_ATOMS: atom_id res chain seq x y z
N MET A 1 -35.12 1.43 32.39
CA MET A 1 -35.87 2.68 32.13
C MET A 1 -37.33 2.67 32.64
N LYS A 2 -37.84 1.63 33.31
CA LYS A 2 -39.28 1.53 33.67
C LYS A 2 -39.70 2.25 34.97
N ARG A 3 -38.76 2.48 35.89
CA ARG A 3 -39.03 3.04 37.23
C ARG A 3 -38.78 4.54 37.35
N ILE A 4 -38.99 5.29 36.28
CA ILE A 4 -38.82 6.75 36.31
C ILE A 4 -40.06 7.34 36.99
N PRO A 5 -39.93 8.07 38.10
CA PRO A 5 -41.05 8.74 38.76
C PRO A 5 -41.51 9.91 37.91
N LEU A 6 -42.80 9.98 37.59
CA LEU A 6 -43.39 11.06 36.81
C LEU A 6 -44.07 12.09 37.71
N LEU A 7 -44.82 11.63 38.71
CA LEU A 7 -45.53 12.48 39.65
C LEU A 7 -45.46 11.85 41.04
N THR A 8 -45.27 12.68 42.06
CA THR A 8 -45.39 12.27 43.47
C THR A 8 -46.52 13.11 44.07
N ASN A 9 -47.56 12.43 44.55
CA ASN A 9 -48.69 13.11 45.19
C ASN A 9 -48.33 13.53 46.63
N GLU A 10 -49.03 14.49 47.22
CA GLU A 10 -48.77 14.98 48.60
C GLU A 10 -48.88 13.87 49.66
N ALA A 11 -49.59 12.78 49.35
CA ALA A 11 -49.71 11.58 50.17
C ALA A 11 -48.53 10.57 50.04
N GLY A 12 -47.47 10.90 49.30
CA GLY A 12 -46.28 10.05 49.12
C GLY A 12 -46.41 8.96 48.05
N ASN A 13 -47.53 8.90 47.33
CA ASN A 13 -47.73 7.95 46.22
C ASN A 13 -46.99 8.43 44.97
N VAL A 14 -46.07 7.61 44.47
CA VAL A 14 -45.25 7.89 43.28
C VAL A 14 -45.84 7.16 42.09
N VAL A 15 -46.33 7.90 41.11
CA VAL A 15 -46.74 7.36 39.80
C VAL A 15 -45.50 7.19 38.94
N ARG A 16 -45.26 5.96 38.50
CA ARG A 16 -44.09 5.59 37.69
C ARG A 16 -44.46 5.53 36.22
N LEU A 17 -43.47 5.66 35.36
CA LEU A 17 -43.64 5.54 33.90
C LEU A 17 -44.29 4.19 33.49
N GLU A 18 -44.06 3.13 34.25
CA GLU A 18 -44.69 1.81 34.05
C GLU A 18 -46.21 1.79 34.33
N ASP A 19 -46.72 2.70 35.16
CA ASP A 19 -48.15 2.78 35.50
C ASP A 19 -48.98 3.44 34.39
N VAL A 20 -48.33 4.22 33.52
CA VAL A 20 -49.00 5.03 32.48
C VAL A 20 -48.63 4.61 31.05
N ALA A 21 -47.55 3.85 30.87
CA ALA A 21 -47.07 3.45 29.54
C ALA A 21 -46.37 2.10 29.53
N THR A 22 -46.59 1.35 28.45
CA THR A 22 -45.85 0.11 28.19
C THR A 22 -44.52 0.42 27.49
N VAL A 23 -43.43 0.40 28.25
CA VAL A 23 -42.07 0.59 27.69
C VAL A 23 -41.54 -0.76 27.20
N LYS A 24 -41.41 -0.91 25.88
CA LYS A 24 -40.75 -2.06 25.23
C LYS A 24 -39.52 -1.58 24.48
N ILE A 25 -38.44 -2.35 24.60
CA ILE A 25 -37.32 -2.24 23.68
C ILE A 25 -37.76 -3.02 22.44
N ALA A 26 -38.00 -2.32 21.35
CA ALA A 26 -38.39 -2.90 20.07
C ALA A 26 -37.39 -2.47 18.99
N LEU A 27 -37.26 -3.30 17.97
CA LEU A 27 -36.55 -2.91 16.76
C LEU A 27 -37.32 -1.77 16.09
N GLN A 28 -36.59 -0.73 15.64
CA GLN A 28 -37.18 0.39 14.93
C GLN A 28 -37.76 -0.10 13.60
N SER A 29 -39.05 0.16 13.35
CA SER A 29 -39.72 -0.20 12.12
C SER A 29 -40.42 1.05 11.54
N PRO A 30 -40.11 1.48 10.30
CA PRO A 30 -39.15 0.87 9.37
C PRO A 30 -37.70 1.03 9.86
N PRO A 31 -36.81 0.07 9.53
CA PRO A 31 -35.39 0.18 9.87
C PRO A 31 -34.81 1.43 9.22
N SER A 32 -34.14 2.27 10.01
CA SER A 32 -33.57 3.52 9.52
C SER A 32 -32.45 3.31 8.49
N ASN A 33 -31.65 2.25 8.67
CA ASN A 33 -30.61 1.80 7.74
C ASN A 33 -30.66 0.27 7.61
N MET A 34 -31.15 -0.24 6.47
CA MET A 34 -31.05 -1.68 6.15
C MET A 34 -29.87 -1.87 5.21
N VAL A 35 -28.89 -2.69 5.61
CA VAL A 35 -27.80 -3.09 4.72
C VAL A 35 -28.01 -4.54 4.33
N VAL A 36 -27.95 -4.81 3.04
CA VAL A 36 -28.10 -6.14 2.46
C VAL A 36 -26.81 -6.49 1.76
N VAL A 37 -26.27 -7.66 2.04
CA VAL A 37 -25.08 -8.20 1.37
C VAL A 37 -25.47 -9.58 0.84
N ASN A 38 -25.39 -9.77 -0.48
CA ASN A 38 -25.80 -11.02 -1.15
C ASN A 38 -27.24 -11.48 -0.78
N ASP A 39 -28.20 -10.55 -0.80
CA ASP A 39 -29.61 -10.79 -0.46
C ASP A 39 -29.90 -11.20 0.99
N GLU A 40 -28.90 -11.19 1.88
CA GLU A 40 -29.06 -11.43 3.31
C GLU A 40 -28.95 -10.11 4.11
N PRO A 41 -29.81 -9.87 5.12
CA PRO A 41 -29.67 -8.73 6.04
C PRO A 41 -28.33 -8.79 6.76
N ALA A 42 -27.55 -7.73 6.64
CA ALA A 42 -26.19 -7.67 7.14
C ALA A 42 -25.96 -6.44 8.03
N VAL A 43 -25.01 -6.55 8.94
CA VAL A 43 -24.46 -5.42 9.70
C VAL A 43 -23.05 -5.17 9.17
N VAL A 44 -22.83 -3.98 8.60
CA VAL A 44 -21.51 -3.59 8.11
C VAL A 44 -20.71 -2.95 9.23
N VAL A 45 -19.55 -3.51 9.52
CA VAL A 45 -18.55 -2.95 10.41
C VAL A 45 -17.35 -2.51 9.59
N ALA A 46 -17.03 -1.22 9.63
CA ALA A 46 -15.87 -0.67 8.93
C ALA A 46 -14.75 -0.36 9.94
N ALA A 47 -13.60 -1.01 9.78
CA ALA A 47 -12.38 -0.70 10.51
C ALA A 47 -11.43 0.09 9.62
N ARG A 48 -10.75 1.10 10.18
CA ARG A 48 -9.77 1.92 9.47
C ARG A 48 -8.44 1.88 10.20
N ILE A 49 -7.35 1.75 9.44
CA ILE A 49 -6.00 1.84 9.97
C ILE A 49 -5.70 3.29 10.42
N MET A 50 -5.04 3.43 11.57
CA MET A 50 -4.52 4.73 12.02
C MET A 50 -3.25 5.10 11.25
N ARG A 51 -3.03 6.40 11.01
CA ARG A 51 -1.80 6.89 10.37
C ARG A 51 -0.56 6.44 11.14
N GLY A 52 0.45 5.96 10.42
CA GLY A 52 1.73 5.52 11.00
C GLY A 52 1.81 4.04 11.39
N GLN A 53 0.72 3.27 11.28
CA GLN A 53 0.78 1.81 11.47
C GLN A 53 1.13 1.07 10.19
N LYS A 54 1.92 -0.01 10.32
CA LYS A 54 2.23 -0.93 9.22
C LYS A 54 0.97 -1.71 8.83
N ILE A 55 0.67 -1.69 7.54
CA ILE A 55 -0.54 -2.32 6.99
C ILE A 55 -0.56 -3.83 7.22
N ASP A 56 0.60 -4.49 7.11
CA ASP A 56 0.75 -5.93 7.33
C ASP A 56 0.35 -6.33 8.77
N ASN A 57 0.96 -5.68 9.76
CA ASN A 57 0.68 -5.94 11.17
C ASN A 57 -0.77 -5.62 11.55
N TRP A 58 -1.36 -4.60 10.93
CA TRP A 58 -2.75 -4.21 11.17
C TRP A 58 -3.73 -5.26 10.63
N SER A 59 -3.49 -5.76 9.41
CA SER A 59 -4.33 -6.81 8.82
C SER A 59 -4.27 -8.12 9.59
N ASP A 60 -3.07 -8.54 10.02
CA ASP A 60 -2.91 -9.72 10.87
C ASP A 60 -3.68 -9.58 12.19
N GLY A 61 -3.62 -8.39 12.80
CA GLY A 61 -4.36 -8.08 14.03
C GLY A 61 -5.87 -8.11 13.84
N VAL A 62 -6.38 -7.50 12.76
CA VAL A 62 -7.81 -7.50 12.44
C VAL A 62 -8.30 -8.93 12.18
N ASN A 63 -7.57 -9.71 11.39
CA ASN A 63 -7.91 -11.11 11.11
C ASN A 63 -7.92 -11.98 12.37
N ALA A 64 -7.00 -11.76 13.31
CA ALA A 64 -6.99 -12.46 14.58
C ALA A 64 -8.23 -12.15 15.43
N VAL A 65 -8.65 -10.88 15.50
CA VAL A 65 -9.86 -10.45 16.22
C VAL A 65 -11.11 -11.00 15.56
N VAL A 66 -11.20 -10.92 14.23
CA VAL A 66 -12.33 -11.47 13.45
C VAL A 66 -12.45 -12.97 13.69
N LYS A 67 -11.34 -13.71 13.65
CA LYS A 67 -11.32 -15.16 13.89
C LYS A 67 -11.73 -15.54 15.31
N GLN A 68 -11.34 -14.75 16.32
CA GLN A 68 -11.81 -14.96 17.70
C GLN A 68 -13.31 -14.68 17.83
N PHE A 69 -13.81 -13.66 17.14
CA PHE A 69 -15.23 -13.33 17.14
C PHE A 69 -16.07 -14.41 16.43
N GLU A 70 -15.57 -14.95 15.31
CA GLU A 70 -16.19 -16.07 14.60
C GLU A 70 -16.38 -17.31 15.48
N GLN A 71 -15.47 -17.58 16.41
CA GLN A 71 -15.59 -18.70 17.35
C GLN A 71 -16.71 -18.51 18.39
N GLN A 72 -17.11 -17.26 18.65
CA GLN A 72 -18.15 -16.92 19.62
C GLN A 72 -19.52 -16.74 18.95
N LEU A 73 -19.57 -16.75 17.61
CA LEU A 73 -20.79 -16.53 16.87
C LEU A 73 -21.67 -17.79 16.87
N PRO A 74 -23.00 -17.62 17.09
CA PRO A 74 -23.95 -18.72 16.90
C PRO A 74 -23.97 -19.15 15.43
N SER A 75 -24.34 -20.42 15.19
CA SER A 75 -24.27 -21.08 13.88
C SER A 75 -25.12 -20.45 12.76
N ASN A 76 -25.96 -19.47 13.09
CA ASN A 76 -26.80 -18.73 12.16
C ASN A 76 -26.19 -17.40 11.69
N LEU A 77 -25.00 -17.05 12.15
CA LEU A 77 -24.30 -15.82 11.75
C LEU A 77 -22.98 -16.16 11.08
N LYS A 78 -22.73 -15.54 9.93
CA LYS A 78 -21.48 -15.69 9.17
C LYS A 78 -20.84 -14.34 8.97
N VAL A 79 -19.57 -14.22 9.34
CA VAL A 79 -18.78 -13.03 9.01
C VAL A 79 -18.26 -13.21 7.59
N THR A 80 -18.48 -12.20 6.75
CA THR A 80 -17.94 -12.18 5.38
C THR A 80 -17.19 -10.87 5.21
N GLN A 81 -15.90 -10.97 4.92
CA GLN A 81 -15.08 -9.81 4.58
C GLN A 81 -15.33 -9.47 3.11
N PHE A 82 -16.04 -8.36 2.86
CA PHE A 82 -16.41 -7.95 1.49
C PHE A 82 -15.44 -6.90 0.90
N PHE A 83 -14.62 -6.25 1.74
CA PHE A 83 -13.67 -5.23 1.29
C PHE A 83 -12.41 -5.23 2.16
N ASP A 84 -11.27 -5.59 1.58
CA ASP A 84 -9.96 -5.46 2.21
C ASP A 84 -9.04 -4.56 1.36
N GLN A 85 -8.73 -3.36 1.88
CA GLN A 85 -7.83 -2.43 1.22
C GLN A 85 -6.34 -2.78 1.43
N THR A 86 -6.05 -3.63 2.40
CA THR A 86 -4.70 -4.10 2.76
C THR A 86 -4.13 -4.98 1.66
N GLU A 87 -4.92 -5.94 1.17
CA GLU A 87 -4.51 -6.88 0.11
C GLU A 87 -4.07 -6.13 -1.15
N TYR A 88 -4.79 -5.08 -1.54
CA TYR A 88 -4.41 -4.25 -2.67
C TYR A 88 -3.08 -3.50 -2.47
N THR A 89 -2.68 -3.20 -1.24
CA THR A 89 -1.41 -2.49 -0.96
C THR A 89 -0.24 -3.47 -1.00
N THR A 90 -0.38 -4.64 -0.40
CA THR A 90 0.66 -5.68 -0.38
C THR A 90 0.90 -6.26 -1.78
N LEU A 91 -0.16 -6.49 -2.56
CA LEU A 91 -0.06 -6.92 -3.96
C LEU A 91 0.70 -5.89 -4.81
N ARG A 92 0.48 -4.59 -4.58
CA ARG A 92 1.18 -3.52 -5.32
C ARG A 92 2.67 -3.47 -4.99
N LEU A 93 3.05 -3.62 -3.72
CA LEU A 93 4.46 -3.68 -3.32
C LEU A 93 5.16 -4.91 -3.90
N ASN A 94 4.51 -6.08 -3.86
CA ASN A 94 5.04 -7.30 -4.46
C ASN A 94 5.16 -7.20 -5.99
N SER A 95 4.18 -6.58 -6.64
CA SER A 95 4.22 -6.33 -8.09
C SER A 95 5.38 -5.41 -8.44
N LEU A 96 5.56 -4.30 -7.70
CA LEU A 96 6.71 -3.41 -7.86
C LEU A 96 8.03 -4.19 -7.73
N ARG A 97 8.22 -4.95 -6.65
CA ARG A 97 9.41 -5.78 -6.45
C ARG A 97 9.67 -6.71 -7.64
N ASN A 98 8.64 -7.42 -8.10
CA ASN A 98 8.78 -8.34 -9.22
C ASN A 98 9.12 -7.62 -10.52
N SER A 99 8.46 -6.50 -10.83
CA SER A 99 8.76 -5.68 -12.01
C SER A 99 10.20 -5.18 -12.00
N LEU A 100 10.72 -4.80 -10.85
CA LEU A 100 12.10 -4.34 -10.71
C LEU A 100 13.12 -5.44 -10.89
N LEU A 101 12.89 -6.62 -10.30
CA LEU A 101 13.76 -7.78 -10.51
C LEU A 101 13.76 -8.21 -11.97
N MET A 102 12.57 -8.30 -12.59
CA MET A 102 12.44 -8.67 -14.00
C MET A 102 13.16 -7.65 -14.89
N GLY A 103 12.94 -6.35 -14.65
CA GLY A 103 13.58 -5.27 -15.39
C GLY A 103 15.11 -5.28 -15.24
N ALA A 104 15.62 -5.47 -14.03
CA ALA A 104 17.05 -5.58 -13.77
C ALA A 104 17.68 -6.78 -14.50
N ILE A 105 17.01 -7.94 -14.51
CA ILE A 105 17.47 -9.13 -15.22
C ILE A 105 17.49 -8.89 -16.74
N PHE A 106 16.43 -8.30 -17.29
CA PHE A 106 16.38 -7.98 -18.72
C PHE A 106 17.49 -7.02 -19.14
N VAL A 107 17.70 -5.94 -18.38
CA VAL A 107 18.77 -4.98 -18.63
C VAL A 107 20.14 -5.66 -18.51
N ALA A 108 20.37 -6.46 -17.47
CA ALA A 108 21.62 -7.20 -17.29
C ALA A 108 21.90 -8.15 -18.46
N ALA A 109 20.88 -8.88 -18.93
CA ALA A 109 21.01 -9.81 -20.06
C ALA A 109 21.38 -9.07 -21.36
N VAL A 110 20.70 -7.97 -21.67
CA VAL A 110 21.01 -7.15 -22.85
C VAL A 110 22.41 -6.58 -22.76
N LEU A 111 22.81 -6.03 -21.61
CA LEU A 111 24.14 -5.44 -21.41
C LEU A 111 25.27 -6.46 -21.45
N LEU A 112 25.02 -7.69 -20.99
CA LEU A 112 26.00 -8.76 -21.07
C LEU A 112 26.33 -9.08 -22.54
N VAL A 113 25.31 -9.08 -23.40
CA VAL A 113 25.47 -9.32 -24.84
C VAL A 113 26.14 -8.12 -25.54
N THR A 114 25.83 -6.88 -25.15
CA THR A 114 26.27 -5.69 -25.89
C THR A 114 27.60 -5.09 -25.41
N LEU A 115 27.85 -5.04 -24.09
CA LEU A 115 29.02 -4.38 -23.47
C LEU A 115 29.95 -5.35 -22.71
N GLY A 116 29.55 -6.61 -22.55
CA GLY A 116 30.29 -7.63 -21.81
C GLY A 116 30.11 -7.57 -20.29
N TYR A 117 30.66 -8.57 -19.59
CA TYR A 117 30.34 -8.84 -18.18
C TYR A 117 30.71 -7.70 -17.21
N ARG A 118 31.81 -6.98 -17.46
CA ARG A 118 32.28 -5.92 -16.55
C ARG A 118 31.35 -4.72 -16.50
N ALA A 119 30.91 -4.22 -17.67
CA ALA A 119 29.97 -3.10 -17.73
C ALA A 119 28.57 -3.50 -17.27
N ALA A 120 28.12 -4.71 -17.63
CA ALA A 120 26.82 -5.21 -17.22
C ALA A 120 26.67 -5.19 -15.69
N ILE A 121 27.66 -5.72 -14.95
CA ILE A 121 27.63 -5.75 -13.48
C ILE A 121 27.56 -4.33 -12.89
N ILE A 122 28.34 -3.39 -13.43
CA ILE A 122 28.36 -2.00 -12.94
C ILE A 122 26.96 -1.38 -13.08
N VAL A 123 26.35 -1.47 -14.26
CA VAL A 123 25.03 -0.87 -14.51
C VAL A 123 23.92 -1.57 -13.73
N THR A 124 23.97 -2.90 -13.61
CA THR A 124 23.02 -3.67 -12.80
C THR A 124 23.06 -3.27 -11.33
N LEU A 125 24.22 -2.88 -10.81
CA LEU A 125 24.37 -2.43 -9.41
C LEU A 125 23.89 -0.99 -9.19
N VAL A 126 23.98 -0.14 -10.22
CA VAL A 126 23.47 1.24 -10.22
C VAL A 126 21.93 1.26 -10.22
N LEU A 127 21.28 0.31 -10.91
CA LEU A 127 19.82 0.26 -11.03
C LEU A 127 19.06 0.18 -9.67
N PRO A 128 19.37 -0.75 -8.75
CA PRO A 128 18.74 -0.78 -7.43
C PRO A 128 19.08 0.45 -6.58
N LEU A 129 20.29 1.02 -6.74
CA LEU A 129 20.69 2.23 -6.03
C LEU A 129 19.80 3.42 -6.42
N VAL A 130 19.62 3.68 -7.73
CA VAL A 130 18.79 4.77 -8.26
C VAL A 130 17.34 4.63 -7.77
N LEU A 131 16.83 3.41 -7.79
CA LEU A 131 15.47 3.16 -7.33
C LEU A 131 15.30 3.38 -5.82
N LEU A 132 16.26 2.92 -5.03
CA LEU A 132 16.24 3.13 -3.58
C LEU A 132 16.26 4.62 -3.28
N THR A 133 17.11 5.40 -3.96
CA THR A 133 17.10 6.87 -3.82
C THR A 133 15.79 7.52 -4.24
N ALA A 134 15.15 7.05 -5.32
CA ALA A 134 13.87 7.59 -5.76
C ALA A 134 12.73 7.30 -4.77
N VAL A 135 12.64 6.05 -4.27
CA VAL A 135 11.67 5.67 -3.23
C VAL A 135 11.95 6.39 -1.92
N ALA A 136 13.22 6.53 -1.52
CA ALA A 136 13.61 7.30 -0.33
C ALA A 136 13.21 8.77 -0.46
N THR A 137 13.33 9.36 -1.64
CA THR A 137 12.91 10.75 -1.90
C THR A 137 11.39 10.90 -1.79
N LEU A 138 10.63 9.97 -2.36
CA LEU A 138 9.16 9.95 -2.22
C LEU A 138 8.73 9.83 -0.75
N ASN A 139 9.41 8.98 0.01
CA ASN A 139 9.15 8.82 1.44
C ASN A 139 9.53 10.09 2.22
N TYR A 140 10.64 10.74 1.88
CA TYR A 140 11.06 12.01 2.48
C TYR A 140 10.06 13.15 2.22
N MET A 141 9.37 13.13 1.08
CA MET A 141 8.33 14.09 0.72
C MET A 141 6.93 13.70 1.23
N ASP A 142 6.81 12.66 2.06
CA ASP A 142 5.53 12.11 2.55
C ASP A 142 4.55 11.71 1.43
N TYR A 143 5.05 11.39 0.24
CA TYR A 143 4.23 10.91 -0.87
C TYR A 143 3.99 9.41 -0.78
N ALA A 144 2.71 9.03 -0.83
CA ALA A 144 2.32 7.63 -0.90
C ALA A 144 2.68 7.01 -2.25
N LEU A 145 3.17 5.77 -2.21
CA LEU A 145 3.41 4.94 -3.40
C LEU A 145 2.07 4.48 -3.99
N HIS A 146 1.52 5.28 -4.89
CA HIS A 146 0.36 4.92 -5.71
C HIS A 146 0.78 4.41 -7.09
N GLN A 147 -0.16 3.82 -7.81
CA GLN A 147 0.10 3.22 -9.12
C GLN A 147 0.63 4.23 -10.16
N ILE A 148 0.16 5.48 -10.10
CA ILE A 148 0.68 6.57 -10.95
C ILE A 148 2.13 6.87 -10.61
N SER A 149 2.48 6.92 -9.31
CA SER A 149 3.87 7.12 -8.84
C SER A 149 4.79 5.99 -9.32
N ILE A 150 4.31 4.74 -9.30
CA ILE A 150 5.05 3.57 -9.80
C ILE A 150 5.33 3.70 -11.31
N ILE A 151 4.33 4.08 -12.11
CA ILE A 151 4.51 4.28 -13.55
C ILE A 151 5.53 5.40 -13.81
N GLY A 152 5.41 6.52 -13.08
CA GLY A 152 6.38 7.62 -13.16
C GLY A 152 7.80 7.17 -12.81
N LEU A 153 7.95 6.37 -11.75
CA LEU A 153 9.23 5.80 -11.33
C LEU A 153 9.85 4.91 -12.42
N ILE A 154 9.06 4.06 -13.07
CA ILE A 154 9.53 3.18 -14.15
C ILE A 154 10.03 4.01 -15.34
N VAL A 155 9.28 5.03 -15.76
CA VAL A 155 9.66 5.91 -16.88
C VAL A 155 10.93 6.70 -16.55
N ALA A 156 10.99 7.30 -15.36
CA ALA A 156 12.15 8.06 -14.91
C ALA A 156 13.41 7.17 -14.82
N LEU A 157 13.25 5.95 -14.31
CA LEU A 157 14.35 4.98 -14.23
C LEU A 157 14.86 4.59 -15.63
N GLY A 158 13.97 4.43 -16.60
CA GLY A 158 14.36 4.21 -18.00
C GLY A 158 15.26 5.32 -18.55
N LEU A 159 14.89 6.58 -18.32
CA LEU A 159 15.67 7.74 -18.74
C LEU A 159 17.05 7.83 -18.04
N VAL A 160 17.10 7.54 -16.74
CA VAL A 160 18.36 7.57 -15.97
C VAL A 160 19.31 6.46 -16.41
N VAL A 161 18.78 5.26 -16.61
CA VAL A 161 19.57 4.09 -17.01
C VAL A 161 20.10 4.24 -18.43
N ASP A 162 19.31 4.80 -19.36
CA ASP A 162 19.76 5.06 -20.74
C ASP A 162 21.01 5.94 -20.76
N ASN A 163 20.99 7.06 -20.03
CA ASN A 163 22.15 7.96 -19.90
C ASN A 163 23.38 7.26 -19.29
N ALA A 164 23.17 6.42 -18.27
CA ALA A 164 24.26 5.66 -17.65
C ALA A 164 24.88 4.67 -18.64
N ILE A 165 24.07 3.97 -19.45
CA ILE A 165 24.54 3.02 -20.46
C ILE A 165 25.36 3.75 -21.54
N VAL A 166 24.88 4.90 -22.03
CA VAL A 166 25.59 5.70 -23.04
C VAL A 166 26.97 6.11 -22.53
N ILE A 167 27.08 6.65 -21.30
CA ILE A 167 28.35 7.08 -20.71
C ILE A 167 29.32 5.89 -20.55
N VAL A 168 28.85 4.75 -20.02
CA VAL A 168 29.68 3.56 -19.81
C VAL A 168 30.18 2.99 -21.14
N SER A 169 29.32 2.94 -22.17
CA SER A 169 29.71 2.47 -23.50
C SER A 169 30.74 3.40 -24.16
N ALA A 170 30.59 4.71 -24.01
CA ALA A 170 31.52 5.70 -24.54
C ALA A 170 32.89 5.62 -23.84
N MET A 171 32.90 5.46 -22.51
CA MET A 171 34.11 5.21 -21.71
C MET A 171 34.84 3.95 -22.18
N GLN A 172 34.12 2.83 -22.32
CA GLN A 172 34.71 1.59 -22.82
C GLN A 172 35.31 1.75 -24.21
N ARG A 173 34.64 2.50 -25.09
CA ARG A 173 35.13 2.77 -26.44
C ARG A 173 36.42 3.59 -26.43
N ARG A 174 36.53 4.63 -25.60
CA ARG A 174 37.77 5.43 -25.46
C ARG A 174 38.94 4.60 -24.91
N ILE A 175 38.68 3.81 -23.87
CA ILE A 175 39.68 2.88 -23.31
C ILE A 175 40.12 1.86 -24.37
N ALA A 176 39.20 1.34 -25.20
CA ALA A 176 39.53 0.44 -26.30
C ALA A 176 40.34 1.10 -27.43
N LEU A 177 40.23 2.43 -27.59
CA LEU A 177 41.02 3.22 -28.54
C LEU A 177 42.43 3.55 -28.01
N GLY A 178 42.76 3.14 -26.78
CA GLY A 178 44.08 3.32 -26.17
C GLY A 178 44.24 4.60 -25.35
N ASP A 179 43.16 5.35 -25.09
CA ASP A 179 43.20 6.51 -24.20
C ASP A 179 43.44 6.05 -22.74
N ASN A 180 44.20 6.83 -21.99
CA ASN A 180 44.29 6.65 -20.53
C ASN A 180 42.93 6.91 -19.88
N ILE A 181 42.65 6.26 -18.74
CA ILE A 181 41.35 6.36 -18.05
C ILE A 181 40.98 7.81 -17.73
N VAL A 182 41.96 8.63 -17.34
CA VAL A 182 41.75 10.05 -17.01
C VAL A 182 41.35 10.85 -18.25
N ASP A 183 42.07 10.66 -19.37
CA ASP A 183 41.79 11.34 -20.64
C ASP A 183 40.44 10.88 -21.22
N ALA A 184 40.12 9.59 -21.08
CA ALA A 184 38.83 9.03 -21.48
C ALA A 184 37.67 9.68 -20.71
N ILE A 185 37.81 9.87 -19.39
CA ILE A 185 36.79 10.55 -18.56
C ILE A 185 36.64 12.01 -19.01
N GLU A 186 37.73 12.75 -19.19
CA GLU A 186 37.66 14.16 -19.59
C GLU A 186 36.94 14.32 -20.93
N ILE A 187 37.26 13.48 -21.92
CA ILE A 187 36.67 13.55 -23.26
C ILE A 187 35.20 13.16 -23.26
N VAL A 188 34.82 12.11 -22.52
CA VAL A 188 33.42 11.67 -22.42
C VAL A 188 32.59 12.74 -21.70
N VAL A 189 33.07 13.29 -20.58
CA VAL A 189 32.36 14.35 -19.86
C VAL A 189 32.18 15.58 -20.75
N ARG A 190 33.23 16.03 -21.46
CA ARG A 190 33.14 17.22 -22.31
C ARG A 190 32.20 17.04 -23.51
N HIS A 191 32.00 15.80 -23.98
CA HIS A 191 31.16 15.50 -25.13
C HIS A 191 29.67 15.39 -24.81
N TYR A 192 29.30 14.91 -23.62
CA TYR A 192 27.89 14.68 -23.24
C TYR A 192 27.28 15.79 -22.38
N TRP A 193 28.08 16.74 -21.87
CA TRP A 193 27.63 17.83 -20.98
C TRP A 193 27.59 19.21 -21.64
N VAL A 194 27.98 19.33 -22.92
CA VAL A 194 27.86 20.53 -23.77
C VAL A 194 26.79 20.29 -24.82
#